data_AF-A0A653AKH4-F1
#
_entry.id   AF-A0A653AKH4-F1
#
_cell.length_a   1.000
_cell.length_b   1.000
_cell.length_c   1.000
_cell.angle_alpha   90.00
_cell.angle_beta   90.00
_cell.angle_gamma   90.00
#
_symmetry.space_group_name_H-M   'P 1'
#
loop_
_entity.id
_entity.type
_entity.pdbx_description
1 polymer ?
#
loop_
_entity_poly.entity_id
_entity_poly.type
_entity_poly.pdbx_seq_one_letter_code
_entity_poly.pdbx_strand_id
1 'polypeptide(L)'
;MGWIISIIIAVVVVNIIIKMSETGKTKNAIESNNTYNSFNYQNWIEDEYKKKIDEFNEKQNDDNFETGIVRDIAIKGLIYKTKKAQKTAEEIEIHSRIWLEREPRNKYDKNAVRVEYLQDNIGYIDADDAPVIAELIDRGAIIDAFISNKIGITLPYLYADVYFYFRKLSPEATLSFREAEEIANELESTIRSYRQQQKRYLKQIDNNKIIDDKEKELKATEKLVKFKEAENKAIEKYNQHCDLYRLENKFQK
;
A
#
# COMPACT_ATOMS: atom_id res chain seq x y z
N MET A 1 57.93 53.53 24.54
CA MET A 1 57.51 52.43 23.63
C MET A 1 56.10 51.89 23.90
N GLY A 2 55.55 51.93 25.13
CA GLY A 2 54.23 51.33 25.43
C GLY A 2 53.01 51.91 24.70
N TRP A 3 53.03 53.21 24.35
CA TRP A 3 51.94 53.87 23.63
C TRP A 3 51.74 53.35 22.19
N ILE A 4 52.82 52.97 21.50
CA ILE A 4 52.76 52.45 20.12
C ILE A 4 52.06 51.08 20.08
N ILE A 5 52.34 50.22 21.07
CA ILE A 5 51.71 48.90 21.19
C ILE A 5 50.21 49.03 21.44
N SER A 6 49.78 50.03 22.23
CA SER A 6 48.37 50.26 22.55
C SER A 6 47.56 50.69 21.32
N ILE A 7 48.16 51.49 20.42
CA ILE A 7 47.52 51.93 19.17
C ILE A 7 47.33 50.75 18.21
N ILE A 8 48.31 49.86 18.11
CA ILE A 8 48.24 48.68 17.22
C ILE A 8 47.12 47.74 17.67
N ILE A 9 46.98 47.50 18.99
CA ILE A 9 45.92 46.64 19.53
C ILE A 9 44.54 47.24 19.26
N ALA A 10 44.37 48.55 19.44
CA ALA A 10 43.09 49.22 19.18
C ALA A 10 42.66 49.09 17.70
N VAL A 11 43.58 49.24 16.76
CA VAL A 11 43.30 49.10 15.33
C VAL A 11 42.87 47.67 14.98
N VAL A 12 43.51 46.65 15.56
CA VAL A 12 43.15 45.24 15.33
C VAL A 12 41.75 44.94 15.86
N VAL A 13 41.41 45.41 17.06
CA VAL A 13 40.08 45.20 17.66
C VAL A 13 38.99 45.86 16.83
N VAL A 14 39.20 47.09 16.36
CA VAL A 14 38.24 47.79 15.49
C VAL A 14 38.02 47.03 14.18
N ASN A 15 39.09 46.51 13.57
CA ASN A 15 38.99 45.75 12.32
C ASN A 15 38.23 44.42 12.49
N ILE A 16 38.37 43.76 13.64
CA ILE A 16 37.62 42.54 13.98
C ILE A 16 36.12 42.85 14.15
N ILE A 17 35.79 43.95 14.84
CA ILE A 17 34.39 44.36 15.07
C ILE A 17 33.69 44.70 13.75
N ILE A 18 34.38 45.40 12.83
CA ILE A 18 33.82 45.74 11.51
C ILE A 18 33.51 44.48 10.70
N LYS A 19 34.43 43.50 10.65
CA LYS A 19 34.21 42.22 9.95
C LYS A 19 33.06 41.40 10.53
N MET A 20 32.91 41.37 11.86
CA MET A 20 31.79 40.66 12.50
C MET A 20 30.43 41.30 12.20
N SER A 21 30.38 42.64 12.06
CA SER A 21 29.18 43.38 11.70
C SER A 21 28.69 43.08 10.27
N GLU A 22 29.59 42.88 9.32
CA GLU A 22 29.23 42.58 7.92
C GLU A 22 28.64 41.17 7.76
N THR A 23 29.10 40.19 8.53
CA THR A 23 28.57 38.81 8.49
C THR A 23 27.17 38.64 9.08
N GLY A 24 26.64 39.65 9.79
CA GLY A 24 25.29 39.60 10.38
C GLY A 24 24.16 39.99 9.42
N LYS A 25 24.44 40.74 8.35
CA LYS A 25 23.40 41.31 7.47
C LYS A 25 22.93 40.39 6.35
N THR A 26 23.65 39.31 6.05
CA THR A 26 23.28 38.35 4.99
C THR A 26 22.36 37.22 5.46
N LYS A 27 22.20 37.01 6.78
CA LYS A 27 21.29 35.98 7.32
C LYS A 27 19.80 36.39 7.25
N ASN A 28 19.50 37.68 7.45
CA ASN A 28 18.11 38.15 7.53
C ASN A 28 17.38 38.20 6.17
N ALA A 29 18.10 38.28 5.04
CA ALA A 29 17.49 38.30 3.70
C ALA A 29 17.17 36.89 3.15
N ILE A 30 17.76 35.85 3.72
CA ILE A 30 17.51 34.45 3.31
C ILE A 30 16.31 33.88 4.09
N GLU A 31 16.11 34.28 5.35
CA GLU A 31 14.97 33.85 6.17
C GLU A 31 13.62 34.44 5.69
N SER A 32 13.60 35.66 5.14
CA SER A 32 12.36 36.27 4.64
C SER A 32 11.83 35.61 3.35
N ASN A 33 12.70 35.09 2.49
CA ASN A 33 12.29 34.41 1.24
C ASN A 33 11.80 32.96 1.48
N ASN A 34 12.29 32.27 2.51
CA ASN A 34 11.79 30.93 2.86
C ASN A 34 10.40 30.96 3.52
N THR A 35 10.10 32.03 4.26
CA THR A 35 8.80 32.15 4.96
C THR A 35 7.64 32.31 3.97
N TYR A 36 7.83 33.10 2.90
CA TYR A 36 6.80 33.33 1.87
C TYR A 36 6.50 32.08 1.02
N ASN A 37 7.53 31.25 0.74
CA ASN A 37 7.34 30.00 0.02
C ASN A 37 6.66 28.91 0.86
N SER A 38 6.95 28.83 2.17
CA SER A 38 6.29 27.83 3.03
C SER A 38 4.79 28.11 3.22
N PHE A 39 4.39 29.38 3.36
CA PHE A 39 2.98 29.76 3.54
C PHE A 39 2.13 29.40 2.31
N ASN A 40 2.68 29.59 1.11
CA ASN A 40 1.96 29.27 -0.13
C ASN A 40 1.84 27.76 -0.36
N TYR A 41 2.81 26.97 0.09
CA TYR A 41 2.79 25.52 0.00
C TYR A 41 1.79 24.88 0.98
N GLN A 42 1.72 25.41 2.22
CA GLN A 42 0.75 24.98 3.23
C GLN A 42 -0.70 25.15 2.76
N ASN A 43 -1.03 26.33 2.24
CA ASN A 43 -2.36 26.60 1.71
C ASN A 43 -2.70 25.65 0.55
N TRP A 44 -1.72 25.34 -0.30
CA TRP A 44 -1.91 24.40 -1.40
C TRP A 44 -2.20 22.97 -0.92
N ILE A 45 -1.49 22.46 0.09
CA ILE A 45 -1.76 21.13 0.68
C ILE A 45 -3.16 21.10 1.30
N GLU A 46 -3.53 22.14 2.08
CA GLU A 46 -4.85 22.20 2.69
C GLU A 46 -5.97 22.24 1.64
N ASP A 47 -5.78 23.00 0.56
CA ASP A 47 -6.75 23.07 -0.53
C ASP A 47 -6.86 21.74 -1.29
N GLU A 48 -5.74 21.04 -1.52
CA GLU A 48 -5.75 19.70 -2.12
C GLU A 48 -6.49 18.68 -1.25
N TYR A 49 -6.24 18.71 0.06
CA TYR A 49 -6.91 17.86 1.04
C TYR A 49 -8.41 18.16 1.11
N LYS A 50 -8.82 19.44 1.17
CA LYS A 50 -10.23 19.84 1.14
C LYS A 50 -10.92 19.37 -0.13
N LYS A 51 -10.29 19.59 -1.29
CA LYS A 51 -10.81 19.11 -2.57
C LYS A 51 -11.03 17.60 -2.56
N LYS A 52 -10.12 16.84 -1.95
CA LYS A 52 -10.24 15.38 -1.83
C LYS A 52 -11.35 14.94 -0.90
N ILE A 53 -11.55 15.65 0.21
CA ILE A 53 -12.70 15.45 1.08
C ILE A 53 -14.01 15.74 0.32
N ASP A 54 -14.06 16.83 -0.44
CA ASP A 54 -15.25 17.19 -1.22
C ASP A 54 -15.54 16.13 -2.30
N GLU A 55 -14.52 15.66 -3.03
CA GLU A 55 -14.63 14.54 -3.98
C GLU A 55 -15.11 13.25 -3.29
N PHE A 56 -14.65 12.97 -2.07
CA PHE A 56 -15.09 11.82 -1.29
C PHE A 56 -16.54 11.97 -0.85
N ASN A 57 -16.94 13.14 -0.36
CA ASN A 57 -18.31 13.44 0.07
C ASN A 57 -19.29 13.38 -1.12
N GLU A 58 -18.87 13.84 -2.31
CA GLU A 58 -19.66 13.72 -3.53
C GLU A 58 -19.90 12.25 -3.88
N LYS A 59 -18.85 11.41 -3.85
CA LYS A 59 -18.98 9.96 -4.08
C LYS A 59 -19.77 9.25 -2.99
N GLN A 60 -19.71 9.71 -1.75
CA GLN A 60 -20.50 9.16 -0.65
C GLN A 60 -22.00 9.35 -0.88
N ASN A 61 -22.39 10.41 -1.60
CA ASN A 61 -23.78 10.67 -1.99
C ASN A 61 -24.16 10.03 -3.33
N ASP A 62 -23.22 9.42 -4.05
CA ASP A 62 -23.49 8.69 -5.30
C ASP A 62 -23.85 7.24 -4.98
N ASP A 63 -25.07 6.85 -5.31
CA ASP A 63 -25.59 5.49 -5.11
C ASP A 63 -24.74 4.43 -5.82
N ASN A 64 -23.94 4.80 -6.82
CA ASN A 64 -23.04 3.90 -7.55
C ASN A 64 -21.73 3.61 -6.82
N PHE A 65 -21.47 4.20 -5.64
CA PHE A 65 -20.25 3.95 -4.89
C PHE A 65 -20.55 3.44 -3.47
N GLU A 66 -19.70 2.52 -3.01
CA GLU A 66 -19.56 2.18 -1.60
C GLU A 66 -18.31 2.91 -1.11
N THR A 67 -18.44 3.75 -0.09
CA THR A 67 -17.36 4.58 0.41
C THR A 67 -17.14 4.32 1.90
N GLY A 68 -15.93 4.53 2.38
CA GLY A 68 -15.62 4.45 3.79
C GLY A 68 -14.31 5.13 4.16
N ILE A 69 -14.11 5.29 5.46
CA ILE A 69 -12.92 5.92 6.03
C ILE A 69 -12.42 5.05 7.19
N VAL A 70 -11.13 4.80 7.22
CA VAL A 70 -10.42 4.26 8.39
C VAL A 70 -9.53 5.36 8.93
N ARG A 71 -9.73 5.76 10.19
CA ARG A 71 -9.05 6.92 10.78
C ARG A 71 -7.97 6.52 11.75
N ASP A 72 -7.04 7.45 11.99
CA ASP A 72 -6.02 7.37 13.03
C ASP A 72 -5.14 6.11 12.96
N ILE A 73 -4.86 5.64 11.73
CA ILE A 73 -4.03 4.46 11.51
C ILE A 73 -2.59 4.80 11.83
N ALA A 74 -1.98 4.06 12.76
CA ALA A 74 -0.60 4.29 13.14
C ALA A 74 0.37 3.79 12.06
N ILE A 75 1.38 4.61 11.74
CA ILE A 75 2.50 4.22 10.87
C ILE A 75 3.67 3.81 11.75
N LYS A 76 4.10 2.55 11.66
CA LYS A 76 5.17 1.95 12.46
C LYS A 76 6.44 1.70 11.66
N GLY A 77 7.52 1.45 12.39
CA GLY A 77 8.78 0.99 11.82
C GLY A 77 9.69 2.09 11.25
N LEU A 78 9.33 3.36 11.40
CA LEU A 78 10.15 4.50 10.97
C LEU A 78 11.57 4.46 11.55
N ILE A 79 11.70 3.99 12.79
CA ILE A 79 12.99 3.91 13.50
C ILE A 79 14.00 2.99 12.81
N TYR A 80 13.53 2.01 12.03
CA TYR A 80 14.35 1.05 11.31
C TYR A 80 14.63 1.47 9.86
N LYS A 81 14.12 2.64 9.44
CA LYS A 81 14.33 3.16 8.08
C LYS A 81 15.64 3.91 7.96
N THR A 82 15.99 4.24 6.72
CA THR A 82 17.19 5.02 6.42
C THR A 82 17.10 6.42 7.02
N LYS A 83 18.25 7.06 7.30
CA LYS A 83 18.28 8.47 7.77
C LYS A 83 17.52 9.42 6.83
N LYS A 84 17.55 9.13 5.52
CA LYS A 84 16.79 9.89 4.53
C LYS A 84 15.29 9.77 4.81
N ALA A 85 14.76 8.56 4.92
CA ALA A 85 13.34 8.33 5.20
C ALA A 85 12.90 8.91 6.57
N GLN A 86 13.76 8.83 7.58
CA GLN A 86 13.51 9.47 8.89
C GLN A 86 13.37 10.98 8.75
N LYS A 87 14.31 11.62 8.04
CA LYS A 87 14.24 13.05 7.74
C LYS A 87 13.00 13.41 6.90
N THR A 88 12.69 12.60 5.89
CA THR A 88 11.47 12.75 5.07
C THR A 88 10.21 12.71 5.95
N ALA A 89 10.14 11.82 6.94
CA ALA A 89 9.05 11.76 7.91
C ALA A 89 9.07 12.92 8.93
N GLU A 90 10.24 13.47 9.28
CA GLU A 90 10.35 14.70 10.08
C GLU A 90 9.87 15.93 9.31
N GLU A 91 10.00 15.95 7.98
CA GLU A 91 9.57 17.06 7.13
C GLU A 91 8.13 16.91 6.61
N ILE A 92 7.54 15.71 6.67
CA ILE A 92 6.16 15.49 6.23
C ILE A 92 5.17 16.32 7.05
N GLU A 93 4.22 16.92 6.36
CA GLU A 93 3.22 17.82 6.94
C GLU A 93 1.89 17.08 7.12
N ILE A 94 1.07 17.54 8.07
CA ILE A 94 -0.30 17.04 8.22
C ILE A 94 -1.07 17.34 6.92
N HIS A 95 -1.97 16.44 6.55
CA HIS A 95 -2.70 16.40 5.28
C HIS A 95 -1.85 16.11 4.03
N SER A 96 -0.55 15.84 4.18
CA SER A 96 0.26 15.33 3.07
C SER A 96 -0.26 13.98 2.61
N ARG A 97 -0.43 13.83 1.29
CA ARG A 97 -0.81 12.55 0.66
C ARG A 97 0.32 11.54 0.76
N ILE A 98 -0.02 10.30 1.12
CA ILE A 98 0.91 9.16 1.18
C ILE A 98 0.44 8.05 0.26
N TRP A 99 1.39 7.22 -0.18
CA TRP A 99 1.12 6.05 -1.01
C TRP A 99 1.14 4.78 -0.16
N LEU A 100 0.17 3.91 -0.39
CA LEU A 100 0.07 2.60 0.25
C LEU A 100 0.37 1.51 -0.77
N GLU A 101 1.32 0.64 -0.44
CA GLU A 101 1.70 -0.49 -1.30
C GLU A 101 1.58 -1.82 -0.55
N ARG A 102 0.84 -2.74 -1.15
CA ARG A 102 0.60 -4.08 -0.62
C ARG A 102 1.82 -4.98 -0.81
N GLU A 103 2.32 -5.60 0.25
CA GLU A 103 3.43 -6.58 0.22
C GLU A 103 2.98 -7.99 0.65
N PRO A 104 2.22 -8.75 -0.17
CA PRO A 104 1.62 -10.03 0.25
C PRO A 104 2.63 -11.17 0.48
N ARG A 105 3.87 -10.98 0.01
CA ARG A 105 4.98 -11.94 0.17
C ARG A 105 5.97 -11.52 1.26
N ASN A 106 5.62 -10.54 2.09
CA ASN A 106 6.45 -10.14 3.22
C ASN A 106 6.59 -11.33 4.19
N LYS A 107 7.82 -11.62 4.60
CA LYS A 107 8.17 -12.81 5.40
C LYS A 107 7.68 -12.76 6.86
N TYR A 108 7.31 -11.57 7.35
CA TYR A 108 6.92 -11.37 8.74
C TYR A 108 5.40 -11.22 8.90
N ASP A 109 4.76 -10.53 7.97
CA ASP A 109 3.33 -10.29 7.99
C ASP A 109 2.76 -10.39 6.56
N LYS A 110 1.86 -11.35 6.36
CA LYS A 110 1.18 -11.54 5.06
C LYS A 110 0.32 -10.34 4.68
N ASN A 111 -0.13 -9.53 5.64
CA ASN A 111 -0.98 -8.36 5.43
C ASN A 111 -0.19 -7.05 5.38
N ALA A 112 1.15 -7.11 5.32
CA ALA A 112 1.98 -5.91 5.32
C ALA A 112 1.55 -4.92 4.22
N VAL A 113 1.36 -3.66 4.64
CA VAL A 113 1.11 -2.51 3.77
C VAL A 113 2.20 -1.47 4.03
N ARG A 114 3.05 -1.28 3.04
CA ARG A 114 4.14 -0.29 3.04
C ARG A 114 3.58 1.10 2.84
N VAL A 115 4.11 2.08 3.57
CA VAL A 115 3.75 3.49 3.46
C VAL A 115 4.90 4.27 2.84
N GLU A 116 4.64 4.98 1.74
CA GLU A 116 5.62 5.78 1.02
C GLU A 116 5.24 7.25 0.93
N TYR A 117 6.24 8.12 1.03
CA TYR A 117 6.14 9.55 0.75
C TYR A 117 7.36 10.00 -0.04
N LEU A 118 7.16 10.70 -1.16
CA LEU A 118 8.23 11.12 -2.07
C LEU A 118 9.22 9.99 -2.43
N GLN A 119 8.70 8.78 -2.69
CA GLN A 119 9.46 7.55 -3.00
C GLN A 119 10.28 6.98 -1.83
N ASP A 120 10.20 7.57 -0.63
CA ASP A 120 10.82 7.02 0.56
C ASP A 120 9.81 6.19 1.35
N ASN A 121 10.22 4.98 1.73
CA ASN A 121 9.46 4.13 2.64
C ASN A 121 9.57 4.68 4.07
N ILE A 122 8.52 5.36 4.52
CA ILE A 122 8.44 5.98 5.85
C ILE A 122 7.89 5.02 6.93
N GLY A 123 7.43 3.83 6.54
CA GLY A 123 6.95 2.86 7.51
C GLY A 123 6.03 1.78 6.93
N TYR A 124 5.31 1.15 7.84
CA TYR A 124 4.24 0.20 7.55
C TYR A 124 3.01 0.58 8.35
N ILE A 125 1.83 0.25 7.83
CA ILE A 125 0.59 0.29 8.63
C ILE A 125 0.75 -0.65 9.83
N ASP A 126 0.24 -0.24 10.98
CA ASP A 126 0.23 -1.06 12.19
C ASP A 126 -0.42 -2.43 11.96
N ALA A 127 0.07 -3.46 12.64
CA ALA A 127 -0.35 -4.83 12.41
C ALA A 127 -1.84 -5.07 12.75
N ASP A 128 -2.43 -4.26 13.63
CA ASP A 128 -3.84 -4.37 13.99
C ASP A 128 -4.75 -3.85 12.86
N ASP A 129 -4.32 -2.79 12.15
CA ASP A 129 -5.08 -2.17 11.05
C ASP A 129 -4.72 -2.74 9.66
N ALA A 130 -3.53 -3.33 9.53
CA ALA A 130 -3.01 -3.86 8.28
C ALA A 130 -3.93 -4.88 7.58
N PRO A 131 -4.62 -5.82 8.28
CA PRO A 131 -5.56 -6.74 7.64
C PRO A 131 -6.69 -6.03 6.90
N VAL A 132 -7.25 -4.98 7.49
CA VAL A 132 -8.36 -4.21 6.90
C VAL A 132 -7.88 -3.48 5.65
N ILE A 133 -6.74 -2.78 5.73
CA ILE A 133 -6.20 -2.04 4.60
C ILE A 133 -5.71 -2.96 3.49
N ALA A 134 -5.08 -4.08 3.85
CA ALA A 134 -4.67 -5.11 2.89
C ALA A 134 -5.86 -5.66 2.11
N GLU A 135 -6.96 -6.00 2.79
CA GLU A 135 -8.17 -6.49 2.14
C GLU A 135 -8.77 -5.45 1.19
N LEU A 136 -8.82 -4.17 1.59
CA LEU A 136 -9.31 -3.09 0.72
C LEU A 136 -8.47 -2.98 -0.56
N ILE A 137 -7.13 -3.03 -0.44
CA ILE A 137 -6.23 -3.01 -1.61
C ILE A 137 -6.43 -4.26 -2.47
N ASP A 138 -6.49 -5.44 -1.85
CA ASP A 138 -6.61 -6.74 -2.54
C ASP A 138 -7.97 -6.85 -3.28
N ARG A 139 -9.02 -6.20 -2.77
CA ARG A 139 -10.33 -6.07 -3.42
C ARG A 139 -10.36 -5.01 -4.54
N GLY A 140 -9.28 -4.27 -4.75
CA GLY A 140 -9.18 -3.24 -5.78
C GLY A 140 -9.88 -1.94 -5.42
N ALA A 141 -10.02 -1.62 -4.13
CA ALA A 141 -10.51 -0.32 -3.70
C ALA A 141 -9.64 0.80 -4.29
N ILE A 142 -10.27 1.92 -4.65
CA ILE A 142 -9.52 3.13 -4.93
C ILE A 142 -9.27 3.82 -3.58
N ILE A 143 -8.00 3.99 -3.23
CA ILE A 143 -7.57 4.45 -1.91
C ILE A 143 -6.83 5.78 -2.02
N ASP A 144 -7.24 6.74 -1.21
CA ASP A 144 -6.50 7.97 -0.92
C ASP A 144 -6.15 8.00 0.57
N ALA A 145 -4.88 8.26 0.90
CA ALA A 145 -4.39 8.27 2.27
C ALA A 145 -3.65 9.57 2.57
N PHE A 146 -3.86 10.12 3.76
CA PHE A 146 -3.29 11.39 4.18
C PHE A 146 -2.79 11.32 5.62
N ILE A 147 -1.70 12.02 5.92
CA ILE A 147 -1.25 12.19 7.31
C ILE A 147 -2.31 12.94 8.10
N SER A 148 -2.85 12.33 9.15
CA SER A 148 -3.85 12.96 10.02
C SER A 148 -3.22 13.57 11.26
N ASN A 149 -2.16 12.97 11.79
CA ASN A 149 -1.50 13.44 13.00
C ASN A 149 0.00 13.12 13.02
N LYS A 150 0.75 13.93 13.76
CA LYS A 150 2.18 13.83 13.94
C LYS A 150 2.57 14.19 15.38
N ILE A 151 3.14 13.23 16.10
CA ILE A 151 3.49 13.39 17.52
C ILE A 151 4.99 13.15 17.72
N GLY A 152 5.68 14.10 18.33
CA GLY A 152 7.12 14.03 18.61
C GLY A 152 7.95 14.92 17.69
N ILE A 153 9.18 15.25 18.13
CA ILE A 153 10.02 16.27 17.48
C ILE A 153 11.04 15.62 16.54
N THR A 154 11.84 14.69 17.04
CA THR A 154 13.00 14.15 16.29
C THR A 154 12.68 12.89 15.51
N LEU A 155 11.77 12.04 16.00
CA LEU A 155 11.34 10.85 15.27
C LEU A 155 9.84 10.72 15.49
N PRO A 156 9.04 11.33 14.60
CA PRO A 156 7.62 11.47 14.83
C PRO A 156 6.91 10.12 14.77
N TYR A 157 5.94 9.94 15.66
CA TYR A 157 4.86 9.00 15.48
C TYR A 157 3.87 9.62 14.50
N LEU A 158 3.66 8.94 13.37
CA LEU A 158 2.75 9.39 12.33
C LEU A 158 1.45 8.58 12.37
N TYR A 159 0.35 9.26 12.11
CA TYR A 159 -0.97 8.68 11.93
C TYR A 159 -1.53 9.11 10.58
N ALA A 160 -2.36 8.27 9.99
CA ALA A 160 -2.99 8.54 8.71
C ALA A 160 -4.48 8.20 8.70
N ASP A 161 -5.22 8.97 7.92
CA ASP A 161 -6.60 8.66 7.56
C ASP A 161 -6.60 8.09 6.14
N VAL A 162 -7.33 6.99 5.96
CA VAL A 162 -7.45 6.25 4.71
C VAL A 162 -8.89 6.30 4.23
N TYR A 163 -9.09 6.96 3.09
CA TYR A 163 -10.36 7.08 2.39
C TYR A 163 -10.39 6.03 1.28
N PHE A 164 -11.49 5.29 1.18
CA PHE A 164 -11.63 4.29 0.13
C PHE A 164 -13.00 4.34 -0.51
N TYR A 165 -13.06 3.94 -1.77
CA TYR A 165 -14.32 3.75 -2.47
C TYR A 165 -14.26 2.60 -3.49
N PHE A 166 -15.35 1.86 -3.56
CA PHE A 166 -15.64 0.86 -4.58
C PHE A 166 -16.74 1.38 -5.48
N ARG A 167 -16.65 1.09 -6.77
CA ARG A 167 -17.83 1.21 -7.63
C ARG A 167 -18.75 0.04 -7.31
N LYS A 168 -20.00 0.31 -6.91
CA LYS A 168 -21.03 -0.72 -6.79
C LYS A 168 -21.21 -1.36 -8.16
N LEU A 169 -21.16 -2.67 -8.18
CA LEU A 169 -21.54 -3.42 -9.37
C LEU A 169 -23.02 -3.16 -9.64
N SER A 170 -23.41 -3.08 -10.92
CA SER A 170 -24.83 -3.05 -11.27
C SER A 170 -25.51 -4.32 -10.73
N PRO A 171 -26.84 -4.31 -10.52
CA PRO A 171 -27.54 -5.52 -10.09
C PRO A 171 -27.27 -6.73 -11.00
N GLU A 172 -27.16 -6.50 -12.31
CA GLU A 172 -26.83 -7.53 -13.30
C GLU A 172 -25.40 -8.04 -13.12
N ALA A 173 -24.43 -7.15 -12.92
CA ALA A 173 -23.04 -7.51 -12.65
C ALA A 173 -22.85 -8.20 -11.29
N THR A 174 -23.70 -7.85 -10.30
CA THR A 174 -23.72 -8.51 -8.99
C THR A 174 -24.27 -9.93 -9.10
N LEU A 175 -25.34 -10.12 -9.89
CA LEU A 175 -25.91 -11.43 -10.16
C LEU A 175 -24.90 -12.32 -10.90
N SER A 176 -24.24 -11.80 -11.94
CA SER A 176 -23.22 -12.55 -12.66
C SER A 176 -22.03 -12.89 -11.78
N PHE A 177 -21.61 -12.00 -10.87
CA PHE A 177 -20.55 -12.29 -9.90
C PHE A 177 -20.96 -13.41 -8.93
N ARG A 178 -22.20 -13.41 -8.43
CA ARG A 178 -22.69 -14.48 -7.56
C ARG A 178 -22.75 -15.82 -8.28
N GLU A 179 -23.22 -15.84 -9.53
CA GLU A 179 -23.21 -17.03 -10.37
C GLU A 179 -21.77 -17.53 -10.61
N ALA A 180 -20.83 -16.63 -10.85
CA ALA A 180 -19.41 -16.95 -11.01
C ALA A 180 -18.82 -17.59 -9.74
N GLU A 181 -19.13 -17.02 -8.58
CA GLU A 181 -18.67 -17.50 -7.28
C GLU A 181 -19.28 -18.88 -6.94
N GLU A 182 -20.57 -19.09 -7.20
CA GLU A 182 -21.22 -20.40 -7.07
C GLU A 182 -20.55 -21.46 -7.96
N ILE A 183 -20.28 -21.13 -9.23
CA ILE A 183 -19.57 -22.01 -10.16
C ILE A 183 -18.15 -22.31 -9.65
N ALA A 184 -17.43 -21.30 -9.17
CA ALA A 184 -16.07 -21.46 -8.64
C ALA A 184 -16.05 -22.38 -7.41
N ASN A 185 -16.98 -22.19 -6.48
CA ASN A 185 -17.11 -23.02 -5.29
C ASN A 185 -17.49 -24.48 -5.62
N GLU A 186 -18.41 -24.69 -6.56
CA GLU A 186 -18.77 -26.02 -7.05
C GLU A 186 -17.55 -26.71 -7.68
N LEU A 187 -16.78 -25.96 -8.49
CA LEU A 187 -15.56 -26.43 -9.11
C LEU A 187 -14.49 -26.83 -8.10
N GLU A 188 -14.26 -26.00 -7.08
CA GLU A 188 -13.28 -26.26 -6.03
C GLU A 188 -13.67 -27.50 -5.22
N SER A 189 -14.96 -27.65 -4.89
CA SER A 189 -15.48 -28.84 -4.20
C SER A 189 -15.26 -30.12 -5.02
N THR A 190 -15.48 -30.03 -6.34
CA THR A 190 -15.28 -31.12 -7.30
C THR A 190 -13.81 -31.51 -7.40
N ILE A 191 -12.91 -30.54 -7.56
CA ILE A 191 -11.45 -30.75 -7.58
C ILE A 191 -10.98 -31.39 -6.27
N ARG A 192 -11.46 -30.91 -5.11
CA ARG A 192 -11.14 -31.48 -3.79
C ARG A 192 -11.58 -32.94 -3.69
N SER A 193 -12.79 -33.27 -4.15
CA SER A 193 -13.30 -34.65 -4.20
C SER A 193 -12.41 -35.55 -5.06
N TYR A 194 -12.03 -35.08 -6.26
CA TYR A 194 -11.14 -35.84 -7.15
C TYR A 194 -9.75 -36.09 -6.56
N ARG A 195 -9.14 -35.07 -5.94
CA ARG A 195 -7.85 -35.22 -5.24
C ARG A 195 -7.93 -36.24 -4.10
N GLN A 196 -9.05 -36.30 -3.38
CA GLN A 196 -9.25 -37.34 -2.35
C GLN A 196 -9.38 -38.74 -2.95
N GLN A 197 -10.11 -38.90 -4.05
CA GLN A 197 -10.22 -40.18 -4.76
C GLN A 197 -8.85 -40.65 -5.28
N GLN A 198 -8.07 -39.75 -5.87
CA GLN A 198 -6.72 -40.03 -6.34
C GLN A 198 -5.80 -40.49 -5.20
N LYS A 199 -5.84 -39.82 -4.03
CA LYS A 199 -5.08 -40.23 -2.84
C LYS A 199 -5.46 -41.64 -2.36
N ARG A 200 -6.76 -41.96 -2.31
CA ARG A 200 -7.23 -43.31 -1.92
C ARG A 200 -6.74 -44.37 -2.89
N TYR A 201 -6.78 -44.06 -4.18
CA TYR A 201 -6.35 -44.94 -5.24
C TYR A 201 -4.84 -45.23 -5.19
N LEU A 202 -4.01 -44.20 -5.05
CA LEU A 202 -2.56 -44.35 -4.86
C LEU A 202 -2.22 -45.20 -3.62
N LYS A 203 -2.95 -45.00 -2.51
CA LYS A 203 -2.80 -45.83 -1.31
C LYS A 203 -3.16 -47.30 -1.54
N GLN A 204 -4.13 -47.60 -2.40
CA GLN A 204 -4.46 -48.98 -2.78
C GLN A 204 -3.35 -49.63 -3.61
N ILE A 205 -2.72 -48.86 -4.53
CA ILE A 205 -1.56 -49.33 -5.28
C ILE A 205 -0.39 -49.66 -4.34
N ASP A 206 -0.04 -48.73 -3.43
CA ASP A 206 1.05 -48.92 -2.48
C ASP A 206 0.84 -50.14 -1.56
N ASN A 207 -0.41 -50.35 -1.12
CA ASN A 207 -0.78 -51.48 -0.26
C ASN A 207 -0.79 -52.82 -1.02
N ASN A 208 -1.15 -52.83 -2.31
CA ASN A 208 -1.16 -54.03 -3.15
C ASN A 208 0.19 -54.24 -3.84
N LYS A 209 1.29 -54.28 -3.07
CA LYS A 209 2.68 -54.35 -3.57
C LYS A 209 3.04 -55.52 -4.52
N ILE A 210 2.07 -56.33 -4.95
CA ILE A 210 2.21 -57.42 -5.90
C ILE A 210 0.88 -57.51 -6.65
N ILE A 211 0.90 -57.36 -7.98
CA ILE A 211 0.41 -58.34 -8.97
C ILE A 211 0.71 -57.77 -10.37
N ASP A 212 1.25 -58.65 -11.20
CA ASP A 212 1.65 -58.60 -12.61
C ASP A 212 0.58 -58.10 -13.62
N ASP A 213 -0.35 -57.25 -13.20
CA ASP A 213 -1.50 -56.84 -13.99
C ASP A 213 -1.25 -55.47 -14.62
N LYS A 214 -0.35 -55.42 -15.60
CA LYS A 214 -0.09 -54.23 -16.43
C LYS A 214 -1.39 -53.61 -16.97
N GLU A 215 -2.44 -54.41 -17.15
CA GLU A 215 -3.76 -53.95 -17.57
C GLU A 215 -4.47 -53.10 -16.50
N LYS A 216 -4.31 -53.42 -15.21
CA LYS A 216 -4.84 -52.59 -14.11
C LYS A 216 -4.08 -51.28 -13.99
N GLU A 217 -2.75 -51.30 -14.16
CA GLU A 217 -1.92 -50.10 -14.16
C GLU A 217 -2.21 -49.19 -15.38
N LEU A 218 -2.47 -49.77 -16.57
CA LEU A 218 -2.89 -49.02 -17.74
C LEU A 218 -4.27 -48.37 -17.52
N LYS A 219 -5.26 -49.13 -17.05
CA LYS A 219 -6.60 -48.61 -16.71
C LYS A 219 -6.55 -47.54 -15.63
N ALA A 220 -5.63 -47.67 -14.67
CA ALA A 220 -5.35 -46.66 -13.65
C ALA A 220 -4.87 -45.35 -14.26
N THR A 221 -3.88 -45.46 -15.14
CA THR A 221 -3.22 -44.33 -15.80
C THR A 221 -4.20 -43.61 -16.72
N GLU A 222 -4.99 -44.34 -17.51
CA GLU A 222 -6.06 -43.76 -18.35
C GLU A 222 -7.09 -42.99 -17.52
N LYS A 223 -7.49 -43.54 -16.37
CA LYS A 223 -8.43 -42.85 -15.47
C LYS A 223 -7.81 -41.58 -14.89
N LEU A 224 -6.53 -41.61 -14.53
CA LEU A 224 -5.78 -40.45 -14.04
C LEU A 224 -5.65 -39.34 -15.10
N VAL A 225 -5.40 -39.72 -16.35
CA VAL A 225 -5.32 -38.80 -17.49
C VAL A 225 -6.67 -38.11 -17.70
N LYS A 226 -7.77 -38.86 -17.74
CA LYS A 226 -9.13 -38.29 -17.85
C LYS A 226 -9.46 -37.33 -16.71
N PHE A 227 -8.97 -37.60 -15.49
CA PHE A 227 -9.14 -36.67 -14.37
C PHE A 227 -8.37 -35.36 -14.56
N LYS A 228 -7.11 -35.42 -15.00
CA LYS A 228 -6.32 -34.21 -15.29
C LYS A 228 -6.93 -33.38 -16.42
N GLU A 229 -7.44 -34.02 -17.46
CA GLU A 229 -8.15 -33.34 -18.55
C GLU A 229 -9.39 -32.59 -18.05
N ALA A 230 -10.17 -33.21 -17.17
CA ALA A 230 -11.34 -32.57 -16.56
C ALA A 230 -10.94 -31.38 -15.66
N GLU A 231 -9.89 -31.51 -14.84
CA GLU A 231 -9.36 -30.41 -14.01
C GLU A 231 -8.88 -29.24 -14.88
N ASN A 232 -8.15 -29.52 -15.97
CA ASN A 232 -7.68 -28.48 -16.89
C ASN A 232 -8.83 -27.76 -17.59
N LYS A 233 -9.85 -28.48 -18.07
CA LYS A 233 -11.02 -27.89 -18.73
C LYS A 233 -11.84 -27.02 -17.77
N ALA A 234 -11.94 -27.44 -16.52
CA ALA A 234 -12.52 -26.67 -15.42
C ALA A 234 -11.78 -25.35 -15.19
N ILE A 235 -10.45 -25.40 -15.07
CA ILE A 235 -9.60 -24.21 -14.90
C ILE A 235 -9.70 -23.28 -16.11
N GLU A 236 -9.71 -23.82 -17.33
CA GLU A 236 -9.84 -23.03 -18.56
C GLU A 236 -11.15 -22.25 -18.59
N LYS A 237 -12.29 -22.89 -18.26
CA LYS A 237 -13.60 -22.25 -18.20
C LYS A 237 -13.64 -21.13 -17.13
N TYR A 238 -13.02 -21.37 -15.98
CA TYR A 238 -12.88 -20.34 -14.93
C TYR A 238 -12.07 -19.14 -15.42
N ASN A 239 -10.90 -19.37 -16.04
CA ASN A 239 -10.06 -18.29 -16.56
C ASN A 239 -10.76 -17.47 -17.65
N GLN A 240 -11.48 -18.13 -18.57
CA GLN A 240 -12.29 -17.45 -19.59
C GLN A 240 -13.32 -16.51 -18.96
N HIS A 241 -13.96 -16.95 -17.87
CA HIS A 241 -14.91 -16.12 -17.15
C HIS A 241 -14.25 -14.93 -16.44
N CYS A 242 -13.10 -15.16 -15.78
CA CYS A 242 -12.31 -14.08 -15.16
C CYS A 242 -11.78 -13.07 -16.18
N ASP A 243 -11.37 -13.50 -17.37
CA ASP A 243 -10.85 -12.62 -18.41
C ASP A 243 -11.94 -11.76 -19.05
N LEU A 244 -13.15 -12.30 -19.26
CA LEU A 244 -14.33 -11.52 -19.64
C LEU A 244 -14.61 -10.40 -18.61
N TYR A 245 -14.55 -10.74 -17.33
CA TYR A 245 -14.74 -9.78 -16.24
C TYR A 245 -13.65 -8.70 -16.19
N ARG A 246 -12.39 -9.07 -16.41
CA ARG A 246 -11.28 -8.09 -16.50
C ARG A 246 -11.43 -7.16 -17.69
N LEU A 247 -11.89 -7.66 -18.83
CA LEU A 247 -12.11 -6.85 -20.03
C LEU A 247 -13.24 -5.84 -19.81
N GLU A 248 -14.39 -6.25 -19.26
CA GLU A 248 -15.49 -5.33 -18.94
C GLU A 248 -15.06 -4.19 -18.02
N ASN A 249 -14.22 -4.49 -17.03
CA ASN A 249 -13.68 -3.45 -16.12
C ASN A 249 -12.60 -2.58 -16.76
N LYS A 250 -11.90 -3.05 -17.80
CA LYS A 250 -10.85 -2.29 -18.50
C LYS A 250 -11.42 -1.30 -19.51
N PHE A 251 -12.60 -1.57 -20.07
CA PHE A 251 -13.29 -0.69 -21.02
C PHE A 251 -14.15 0.41 -20.36
N GLN A 252 -14.19 0.47 -19.02
CA GLN A 252 -14.92 1.49 -18.28
C GLN A 252 -14.01 2.55 -17.59
N LYS A 253 -12.71 2.55 -17.91
CA LYS A 253 -11.77 3.64 -17.61
C LYS A 253 -11.62 4.54 -18.83
#